data_AF-A0A3M1HAG9-F1
#
_entry.id   AF-A0A3M1HAG9-F1
#
_cell.length_a   1.000
_cell.length_b   1.000
_cell.length_c   1.000
_cell.angle_alpha   90.00
_cell.angle_beta   90.00
_cell.angle_gamma   90.00
#
_symmetry.space_group_name_H-M   'P 1'
#
loop_
_entity.id
_entity.type
_entity.pdbx_description
1 polymer ?
#
loop_
_entity_poly.entity_id
_entity_poly.type
_entity_poly.pdbx_seq_one_letter_code
_entity_poly.pdbx_strand_id
1 'polypeptide(L)'
;MNSSFWKKGHPWVWVSGALLSLTMIFTALLLFVILFHGLKSFWPASVVRIQLEDGRTFMGEITNREKRPGKGEKIQLKVGNRELYGFDFRWISLDDVSNVDYPEDAMVLEREEYGNFYGFLKSWKAPSFPEVRSFQEAWQRVHQELDQGKKLAYQISEVNYQLATIEDKLKYLKYYHKEKDSQWRLLKGNQKKLQKRFHTLVEKQNAWKVKILSNKAVFEEASGRQKEIPLAKIVRYYSPNVLSFWNKVSLYFSKWKELLWENPRESNTEGGIYPAIFGTVMLVFLMSLISFPLGVIAAIYLREYAKQGILVRIVQIAVNNLAGIPSIVFGVFGLGFF
;
A
#
# COMPACT_ATOMS: atom_id res chain seq x y z
N MET A 1 -42.20 -42.04 -17.20
CA MET A 1 -41.05 -41.44 -16.49
C MET A 1 -40.89 -42.14 -15.14
N ASN A 2 -39.70 -42.67 -14.85
CA ASN A 2 -39.47 -43.58 -13.72
C ASN A 2 -39.59 -42.85 -12.37
N SER A 3 -40.63 -43.14 -11.58
CA SER A 3 -40.91 -42.48 -10.27
C SER A 3 -39.81 -42.74 -9.22
N SER A 4 -38.96 -43.75 -9.43
CA SER A 4 -37.76 -44.03 -8.63
C SER A 4 -36.68 -42.94 -8.70
N PHE A 5 -36.58 -42.18 -9.80
CA PHE A 5 -35.53 -41.17 -9.98
C PHE A 5 -35.73 -39.99 -9.01
N TRP A 6 -36.97 -39.53 -8.87
CA TRP A 6 -37.35 -38.44 -7.98
C TRP A 6 -37.36 -38.84 -6.50
N LYS A 7 -37.81 -40.06 -6.18
CA LYS A 7 -37.90 -40.55 -4.79
C LYS A 7 -36.54 -40.81 -4.13
N LYS A 8 -35.48 -41.07 -4.91
CA LYS A 8 -34.12 -41.33 -4.40
C LYS A 8 -33.26 -40.06 -4.23
N GLY A 9 -33.78 -38.88 -4.59
CA GLY A 9 -33.06 -37.62 -4.43
C GLY A 9 -31.91 -37.38 -5.44
N HIS A 10 -31.70 -38.28 -6.41
CA HIS A 10 -30.69 -38.11 -7.46
C HIS A 10 -30.75 -36.75 -8.21
N PRO A 11 -31.93 -36.19 -8.55
CA PRO A 11 -32.01 -34.85 -9.15
C PRO A 11 -31.35 -33.79 -8.28
N TRP A 12 -31.54 -33.83 -6.96
CA TRP A 12 -30.99 -32.85 -6.03
C TRP A 12 -29.47 -32.92 -5.94
N VAL A 13 -28.89 -34.12 -6.03
CA VAL A 13 -27.43 -34.29 -6.09
C VAL A 13 -26.84 -33.67 -7.35
N TRP A 14 -27.48 -33.89 -8.52
CA TRP A 14 -27.06 -33.26 -9.77
C TRP A 14 -27.24 -31.75 -9.76
N VAL A 15 -28.32 -31.24 -9.17
CA VAL A 15 -28.56 -29.80 -9.00
C VAL A 15 -27.51 -29.19 -8.08
N SER A 16 -27.19 -29.80 -6.93
CA SER A 16 -26.14 -29.34 -6.03
C SER A 16 -24.75 -29.39 -6.68
N GLY A 17 -24.45 -30.44 -7.43
CA GLY A 17 -23.21 -30.54 -8.21
C GLY A 17 -23.12 -29.46 -9.28
N ALA A 18 -24.20 -29.24 -10.04
CA ALA A 18 -24.26 -28.19 -11.06
C ALA A 18 -24.14 -26.78 -10.45
N LEU A 19 -24.81 -26.53 -9.32
CA LEU A 19 -24.68 -25.28 -8.58
C LEU A 19 -23.25 -25.07 -8.07
N LEU A 20 -22.62 -26.09 -7.51
CA LEU A 20 -21.22 -26.01 -7.08
C LEU A 20 -20.30 -25.70 -8.25
N SER A 21 -20.41 -26.41 -9.37
CA SER A 21 -19.63 -26.13 -10.57
C SER A 21 -19.86 -24.70 -11.08
N LEU A 22 -21.11 -24.24 -11.11
CA LEU A 22 -21.45 -22.87 -11.49
C LEU A 22 -20.80 -21.84 -10.56
N THR A 23 -20.83 -22.07 -9.24
CA THR A 23 -20.15 -21.18 -8.28
C THR A 23 -18.65 -21.16 -8.49
N MET A 24 -18.01 -22.30 -8.74
CA MET A 24 -16.56 -22.36 -9.03
C MET A 24 -16.22 -21.61 -10.32
N ILE A 25 -17.05 -21.74 -11.36
CA ILE A 25 -16.89 -20.99 -12.62
C ILE A 25 -17.01 -19.50 -12.37
N PHE A 26 -18.02 -19.04 -11.62
CA PHE A 26 -18.16 -17.62 -11.28
C PHE A 26 -17.00 -17.10 -10.44
N THR A 27 -16.51 -17.87 -9.47
CA THR A 27 -15.32 -17.50 -8.70
C THR A 27 -14.10 -17.37 -9.61
N ALA A 28 -13.86 -18.33 -10.49
CA ALA A 28 -12.75 -18.29 -11.44
C ALA A 28 -12.87 -17.10 -12.41
N LEU A 29 -14.08 -16.82 -12.91
CA LEU A 29 -14.35 -15.69 -13.80
C LEU A 29 -14.15 -14.35 -13.08
N LEU A 30 -14.62 -14.23 -11.84
CA LEU A 30 -14.40 -13.04 -11.02
C LEU A 30 -12.90 -12.81 -10.78
N LEU A 31 -12.16 -13.85 -10.39
CA LEU A 31 -10.71 -13.77 -10.22
C LEU A 31 -10.01 -13.38 -11.52
N PHE A 32 -10.43 -13.95 -12.65
CA PHE A 32 -9.89 -13.60 -13.96
C PHE A 32 -10.14 -12.13 -14.30
N VAL A 33 -11.36 -11.62 -14.10
CA VAL A 33 -11.70 -10.21 -14.34
C VAL A 33 -10.85 -9.29 -13.45
N ILE A 34 -10.74 -9.59 -12.15
CA ILE A 34 -9.92 -8.82 -11.21
C ILE A 34 -8.46 -8.80 -11.64
N LEU A 35 -7.89 -9.98 -11.96
CA LEU A 35 -6.51 -10.10 -12.40
C LEU A 35 -6.27 -9.36 -13.72
N PHE A 36 -7.14 -9.55 -14.70
CA PHE A 36 -7.00 -8.92 -16.02
C PHE A 36 -7.04 -7.39 -15.93
N HIS A 37 -8.02 -6.84 -15.20
CA HIS A 37 -8.12 -5.39 -14.99
C HIS A 37 -6.99 -4.85 -14.12
N GLY A 38 -6.58 -5.58 -13.08
CA GLY A 38 -5.48 -5.19 -12.20
C GLY A 38 -4.12 -5.20 -12.90
N LEU A 39 -3.82 -6.27 -13.66
CA LEU A 39 -2.58 -6.42 -14.42
C LEU A 39 -2.38 -5.30 -15.43
N LYS A 40 -3.45 -4.79 -16.06
CA LYS A 40 -3.36 -3.68 -17.01
C LYS A 40 -2.91 -2.38 -16.35
N SER A 41 -3.24 -2.16 -15.07
CA SER A 41 -2.95 -0.91 -14.35
C SER A 41 -1.47 -0.63 -14.12
N PHE A 42 -0.61 -1.66 -14.18
CA PHE A 42 0.83 -1.52 -13.97
C PHE A 42 1.60 -1.26 -15.27
N TRP A 43 0.94 -1.39 -16.43
CA TRP A 43 1.59 -1.17 -17.72
C TRP A 43 1.96 0.31 -17.89
N PRO A 44 3.22 0.65 -18.24
CA PRO A 44 3.64 2.03 -18.49
C PRO A 44 3.07 2.50 -19.84
N ALA A 45 1.83 2.99 -19.79
CA ALA A 45 1.14 3.56 -20.94
C ALA A 45 1.87 4.80 -21.45
N SER A 46 1.77 5.04 -22.76
CA SER A 46 2.31 6.25 -23.38
C SER A 46 1.57 7.48 -22.86
N VAL A 47 2.32 8.56 -22.69
CA VAL A 47 1.80 9.85 -22.23
C VAL A 47 1.48 10.70 -23.43
N VAL A 48 0.25 11.17 -23.49
CA VAL A 48 -0.25 12.04 -24.55
C VAL A 48 -0.31 13.47 -24.04
N ARG A 49 0.01 14.42 -24.91
CA ARG A 49 -0.28 15.83 -24.74
C ARG A 49 -1.43 16.20 -25.69
N ILE A 50 -2.44 16.86 -25.14
CA ILE A 50 -3.68 17.22 -25.82
C ILE A 50 -3.87 18.71 -25.69
N GLN A 51 -3.96 19.39 -26.82
CA GLN A 51 -4.34 20.79 -26.91
C GLN A 51 -5.80 20.86 -27.31
N LEU A 52 -6.57 21.67 -26.59
CA LEU A 52 -7.97 21.95 -26.91
C LEU A 52 -8.09 23.16 -27.83
N GLU A 53 -9.23 23.31 -28.49
CA GLU A 53 -9.54 24.49 -29.31
C GLU A 53 -9.53 25.79 -28.51
N ASP A 54 -9.86 25.72 -27.22
CA ASP A 54 -9.82 26.89 -26.31
C ASP A 54 -8.41 27.25 -25.79
N GLY A 55 -7.36 26.57 -26.29
CA GLY A 55 -5.97 26.81 -25.95
C GLY A 55 -5.49 26.12 -24.67
N ARG A 56 -6.37 25.44 -23.91
CA ARG A 56 -5.93 24.64 -22.75
C ARG A 56 -5.16 23.42 -23.22
N THR A 57 -4.06 23.12 -22.52
CA THR A 57 -3.22 21.96 -22.80
C THR A 57 -3.22 21.04 -21.60
N PHE A 58 -3.40 19.74 -21.83
CA PHE A 58 -3.34 18.70 -20.82
C PHE A 58 -2.32 17.64 -21.22
N MET A 59 -1.68 17.02 -20.23
CA MET A 59 -0.82 15.87 -20.43
C MET A 59 -1.27 14.75 -19.51
N GLY A 60 -1.21 13.51 -19.97
CA GLY A 60 -1.57 12.37 -19.15
C GLY A 60 -1.62 11.05 -19.91
N GLU A 61 -2.17 10.03 -19.27
CA GLU A 61 -2.38 8.70 -19.86
C GLU A 61 -3.86 8.51 -20.24
N ILE A 62 -4.13 7.98 -21.43
CA ILE A 62 -5.51 7.65 -21.83
C ILE A 62 -5.94 6.36 -21.13
N THR A 63 -6.89 6.45 -20.21
CA THR A 63 -7.35 5.30 -19.41
C THR A 63 -8.61 4.66 -19.97
N ASN A 64 -9.48 5.47 -20.58
CA ASN A 64 -10.76 4.99 -21.11
C ASN A 64 -11.18 5.77 -22.36
N ARG A 65 -12.02 5.14 -23.19
CA ARG A 65 -12.63 5.74 -24.39
C ARG A 65 -14.11 5.36 -24.42
N GLU A 66 -14.96 6.35 -24.56
CA GLU A 66 -16.42 6.20 -24.62
C GLU A 66 -16.93 6.79 -25.94
N LYS A 67 -17.49 5.95 -26.80
CA LYS A 67 -18.19 6.40 -28.01
C LYS A 67 -19.64 6.68 -27.65
N ARG A 68 -20.12 7.89 -27.92
CA ARG A 68 -21.51 8.28 -27.67
C ARG A 68 -22.27 8.36 -29.00
N PRO A 69 -23.34 7.56 -29.18
CA PRO A 69 -24.15 7.64 -30.38
C PRO A 69 -24.63 9.07 -30.65
N GLY A 70 -24.24 9.65 -31.78
CA GLY A 70 -24.60 11.01 -32.20
C GLY A 70 -23.94 12.17 -31.44
N LYS A 71 -22.99 11.92 -30.52
CA LYS A 71 -22.33 12.95 -29.70
C LYS A 71 -20.79 12.81 -29.64
N GLY A 72 -20.20 12.25 -30.69
CA GLY A 72 -18.75 12.08 -30.79
C GLY A 72 -18.16 11.03 -29.85
N GLU A 73 -16.83 11.06 -29.73
CA GLU A 73 -16.06 10.18 -28.84
C GLU A 73 -15.45 11.01 -27.71
N LYS A 74 -15.50 10.49 -26.48
CA LYS A 74 -14.83 11.06 -25.31
C LYS A 74 -13.72 10.15 -24.84
N ILE A 75 -12.62 10.75 -24.41
CA ILE A 75 -11.52 10.03 -23.79
C ILE A 75 -11.38 10.46 -22.34
N GLN A 76 -11.06 9.50 -21.47
CA GLN A 76 -10.67 9.77 -20.10
C GLN A 76 -9.15 9.86 -20.05
N LEU A 77 -8.64 11.02 -19.64
CA LEU A 77 -7.23 11.28 -19.46
C LEU A 77 -6.91 11.29 -17.97
N LYS A 78 -5.95 10.47 -17.55
CA LYS A 78 -5.32 10.56 -16.23
C LYS A 78 -4.28 11.67 -16.28
N VAL A 79 -4.66 12.87 -15.88
CA VAL A 79 -3.83 14.09 -15.97
C VAL A 79 -2.79 14.19 -14.86
N GLY A 80 -2.92 13.40 -13.79
CA GLY A 80 -2.03 13.48 -12.62
C GLY A 80 -1.97 14.89 -12.04
N ASN A 81 -0.81 15.25 -11.46
CA ASN A 81 -0.52 16.59 -10.94
C ASN A 81 -1.64 17.09 -10.01
N ARG A 82 -2.09 16.22 -9.11
CA ARG A 82 -3.29 16.42 -8.29
C ARG A 82 -3.26 17.71 -7.49
N GLU A 83 -2.08 18.16 -7.09
CA GLU A 83 -1.87 19.43 -6.40
C GLU A 83 -2.13 20.68 -7.26
N LEU A 84 -2.05 20.56 -8.59
CA LEU A 84 -2.32 21.66 -9.53
C LEU A 84 -3.78 21.68 -9.97
N TYR A 85 -4.38 20.50 -10.15
CA TYR A 85 -5.71 20.36 -10.74
C TYR A 85 -6.82 20.02 -9.73
N GLY A 86 -6.48 19.41 -8.60
CA GLY A 86 -7.43 18.91 -7.60
C GLY A 86 -8.06 17.56 -7.93
N PHE A 87 -7.81 17.01 -9.13
CA PHE A 87 -8.34 15.73 -9.60
C PHE A 87 -7.32 14.98 -10.45
N ASP A 88 -7.41 13.65 -10.46
CA ASP A 88 -6.49 12.78 -11.21
C ASP A 88 -6.98 12.44 -12.63
N PHE A 89 -8.27 12.59 -12.89
CA PHE A 89 -8.92 12.18 -14.14
C PHE A 89 -9.79 13.28 -14.73
N ARG A 90 -9.77 13.39 -16.06
CA ARG A 90 -10.60 14.32 -16.81
C ARG A 90 -11.15 13.68 -18.07
N TRP A 91 -12.44 13.91 -18.34
CA TRP A 91 -13.04 13.56 -19.62
C TRP A 91 -12.84 14.71 -20.62
N ILE A 92 -12.35 14.38 -21.80
CA ILE A 92 -12.12 15.31 -22.91
C ILE A 92 -12.92 14.82 -24.11
N SER A 93 -13.70 15.70 -24.73
CA SER A 93 -14.38 15.40 -26.01
C SER A 93 -13.35 15.48 -27.12
N LEU A 94 -13.30 14.49 -28.01
CA LEU A 94 -12.39 14.54 -29.17
C LEU A 94 -12.77 15.66 -30.15
N ASP A 95 -14.03 16.11 -30.13
CA ASP A 95 -14.50 17.24 -30.94
C ASP A 95 -13.90 18.58 -30.48
N ASP A 96 -13.45 18.68 -29.22
CA ASP A 96 -12.84 19.90 -28.66
C ASP A 96 -11.31 19.91 -28.80
N VAL A 97 -10.73 18.90 -29.46
CA VAL A 97 -9.29 18.68 -29.53
C VAL A 97 -8.72 19.28 -30.81
N SER A 98 -7.80 20.23 -30.65
CA SER A 98 -7.10 20.86 -31.77
C SER A 98 -5.85 20.07 -32.19
N ASN A 99 -5.12 19.49 -31.23
CA ASN A 99 -3.90 18.74 -31.50
C ASN A 99 -3.64 17.64 -30.45
N VAL A 100 -3.05 16.53 -30.90
CA VAL A 100 -2.68 15.39 -30.07
C VAL A 100 -1.26 14.95 -30.44
N ASP A 101 -0.37 14.93 -29.46
CA ASP A 101 1.01 14.52 -29.66
C ASP A 101 1.55 13.64 -28.52
N TYR A 102 2.64 12.91 -28.79
CA TYR A 102 3.31 12.03 -27.83
C TYR A 102 4.77 12.47 -27.68
N PRO A 103 5.05 13.48 -26.84
CA PRO A 103 6.40 14.03 -26.72
C PRO A 103 7.39 12.97 -26.25
N GLU A 104 8.54 12.86 -26.91
CA GLU A 104 9.58 11.88 -26.54
C GLU A 104 10.23 12.20 -25.19
N ASP A 105 10.32 13.48 -24.86
CA ASP A 105 10.87 14.03 -23.61
C ASP A 105 9.87 14.07 -22.45
N ALA A 106 8.62 13.64 -22.66
CA ALA A 106 7.63 13.53 -21.60
C ALA A 106 8.10 12.54 -20.52
N MET A 107 8.12 13.00 -19.28
CA MET A 107 8.48 12.21 -18.10
C MET A 107 7.26 11.97 -17.22
N VAL A 108 7.18 10.75 -16.70
CA VAL A 108 6.29 10.37 -15.60
C VAL A 108 7.14 10.27 -14.34
N LEU A 109 6.72 10.97 -13.29
CA LEU A 109 7.31 10.86 -11.95
C LEU A 109 6.26 10.23 -11.03
N GLU A 110 6.58 9.08 -10.45
CA GLU A 110 5.83 8.53 -9.32
C GLU A 110 6.38 9.20 -8.07
N ARG A 111 5.50 9.79 -7.26
CA ARG A 111 5.90 10.59 -6.10
C ARG A 111 5.41 9.95 -4.82
N GLU A 112 6.01 10.35 -3.70
CA GLU A 112 5.53 9.91 -2.39
C GLU A 112 4.16 10.50 -2.05
N GLU A 113 3.84 11.69 -2.58
CA GLU A 113 2.63 12.46 -2.27
C GLU A 113 2.03 13.01 -3.58
N TYR A 114 0.71 13.18 -3.60
CA TYR A 114 -0.05 13.76 -4.72
C TYR A 114 0.02 12.97 -6.04
N GLY A 115 0.38 11.69 -5.97
CA GLY A 115 0.44 10.75 -7.08
C GLY A 115 1.34 11.16 -8.25
N ASN A 116 1.04 10.62 -9.43
CA ASN A 116 1.88 10.80 -10.63
C ASN A 116 1.99 12.28 -11.03
N PHE A 117 3.22 12.69 -11.37
CA PHE A 117 3.49 13.92 -12.08
C PHE A 117 3.79 13.65 -13.56
N TYR A 118 3.16 14.40 -14.47
CA TYR A 118 3.44 14.39 -15.90
C TYR A 118 4.01 15.74 -16.34
N GLY A 119 5.14 15.73 -17.03
CA GLY A 119 5.75 16.95 -17.56
C GLY A 119 7.17 16.74 -18.11
N PHE A 120 7.91 17.83 -18.20
CA PHE A 120 9.24 17.89 -18.84
C PHE A 120 10.29 18.36 -17.84
N LEU A 121 11.42 17.67 -17.75
CA LEU A 121 12.55 18.12 -16.94
C LEU A 121 13.19 19.36 -17.58
N LYS A 122 13.26 20.47 -16.84
CA LYS A 122 13.92 21.71 -17.31
C LYS A 122 15.29 21.91 -16.70
N SER A 123 15.41 21.70 -15.40
CA SER A 123 16.69 21.82 -14.70
C SER A 123 16.69 21.00 -13.41
N TRP A 124 17.88 20.78 -12.86
CA TRP A 124 18.03 20.12 -11.57
C TRP A 124 19.21 20.72 -10.82
N LYS A 125 19.17 20.63 -9.49
CA LYS A 125 20.23 21.10 -8.59
C LYS A 125 20.40 20.08 -7.48
N ALA A 126 21.63 19.61 -7.29
CA ALA A 126 22.01 18.72 -6.19
C ALA A 126 23.14 19.36 -5.36
N PRO A 127 22.87 20.47 -4.63
CA PRO A 127 23.93 21.21 -3.93
C PRO A 127 24.63 20.37 -2.84
N SER A 128 23.97 19.33 -2.32
CA SER A 128 24.57 18.43 -1.34
C SER A 128 25.56 17.42 -1.94
N PHE A 129 25.60 17.30 -3.27
CA PHE A 129 26.38 16.32 -4.01
C PHE A 129 27.02 17.01 -5.24
N PRO A 130 28.10 17.78 -5.06
CA PRO A 130 28.73 18.53 -6.15
C PRO A 130 29.39 17.63 -7.22
N GLU A 131 29.65 16.37 -6.90
CA GLU A 131 30.24 15.39 -7.80
C GLU A 131 29.33 14.98 -8.95
N VAL A 132 28.01 15.15 -8.79
CA VAL A 132 27.04 14.56 -9.70
C VAL A 132 26.91 15.34 -11.00
N ARG A 133 26.81 14.63 -12.13
CA ARG A 133 26.84 15.25 -13.47
C ARG A 133 25.54 15.11 -14.24
N SER A 134 24.65 14.21 -13.83
CA SER A 134 23.34 14.02 -14.47
C SER A 134 22.19 13.99 -13.47
N PHE A 135 20.97 14.24 -13.95
CA PHE A 135 19.75 14.09 -13.16
C PHE A 135 19.61 12.67 -12.60
N GLN A 136 19.93 11.66 -13.42
CA GLN A 136 19.87 10.25 -13.02
C GLN A 136 20.79 9.96 -11.85
N GLU A 137 22.07 10.33 -11.96
CA GLU A 137 23.02 10.15 -10.89
C GLU A 137 22.60 10.94 -9.64
N ALA A 138 22.03 12.14 -9.78
CA ALA A 138 21.60 12.97 -8.66
C ALA A 138 20.45 12.32 -7.90
N TRP A 139 19.46 11.82 -8.64
CA TRP A 139 18.35 11.06 -8.09
C TRP A 139 18.82 9.78 -7.39
N GLN A 140 19.71 9.01 -8.04
CA GLN A 140 20.29 7.79 -7.46
C GLN A 140 21.07 8.07 -6.16
N ARG A 141 21.92 9.11 -6.15
CA ARG A 141 22.71 9.49 -4.98
C ARG A 141 21.83 9.90 -3.80
N VAL A 142 20.77 10.67 -4.06
CA VAL A 142 19.77 11.03 -3.04
C VAL A 142 19.07 9.78 -2.51
N HIS A 143 18.67 8.85 -3.37
CA HIS A 143 17.97 7.63 -2.98
C HIS A 143 18.82 6.69 -2.14
N GLN A 144 20.13 6.59 -2.41
CA GLN A 144 21.07 5.84 -1.58
C GLN A 144 21.17 6.38 -0.15
N GLU A 145 20.91 7.67 0.04
CA GLU A 145 20.97 8.31 1.37
C GLU A 145 19.63 8.25 2.12
N LEU A 146 18.55 7.81 1.48
CA LEU A 146 17.24 7.64 2.14
C LEU A 146 17.29 6.58 3.24
N ASP A 147 18.11 5.54 3.08
CA ASP A 147 18.31 4.52 4.10
C ASP A 147 18.96 5.06 5.37
N GLN A 148 19.78 6.12 5.28
CA GLN A 148 20.32 6.78 6.47
C GLN A 148 19.19 7.46 7.27
N GLY A 149 18.22 8.06 6.59
CA GLY A 149 17.03 8.63 7.23
C GLY A 149 16.21 7.59 7.99
N LYS A 150 15.98 6.43 7.36
CA LYS A 150 15.31 5.28 8.00
C LYS A 150 16.06 4.80 9.24
N LYS A 151 17.39 4.65 9.17
CA LYS A 151 18.23 4.27 10.31
C LYS A 151 18.16 5.28 11.45
N LEU A 152 18.20 6.59 11.16
CA LEU A 152 18.05 7.64 12.16
C LEU A 152 16.67 7.59 12.82
N ALA A 153 15.60 7.39 12.04
CA ALA A 153 14.25 7.26 12.57
C ALA A 153 14.11 6.06 13.53
N TYR A 154 14.71 4.91 13.17
CA TYR A 154 14.74 3.73 14.04
C TYR A 154 15.48 4.00 15.36
N GLN A 155 16.66 4.63 15.31
CA GLN A 155 17.42 4.99 16.51
C GLN A 155 16.67 5.97 17.43
N ILE A 156 15.96 6.94 16.84
CA ILE A 156 15.12 7.89 17.58
C ILE A 156 13.98 7.13 18.27
N SER A 157 13.30 6.24 17.55
CA SER A 157 12.22 5.42 18.09
C SER A 157 12.68 4.55 19.26
N GLU A 158 13.84 3.89 19.13
CA GLU A 158 14.44 3.07 20.19
C GLU A 158 14.73 3.89 21.45
N VAL A 159 15.37 5.06 21.31
CA VAL A 159 15.65 5.94 22.44
C VAL A 159 14.36 6.48 23.07
N ASN A 160 13.36 6.80 22.26
CA ASN A 160 12.06 7.26 22.74
C ASN A 160 11.35 6.18 23.58
N TYR A 161 11.37 4.93 23.12
CA TYR A 161 10.83 3.80 23.87
C TYR A 161 11.54 3.60 25.22
N GLN A 162 12.88 3.70 25.23
CA GLN A 162 13.67 3.61 26.46
C GLN A 162 13.35 4.76 27.43
N LEU A 163 13.17 5.98 26.93
CA LEU A 163 12.78 7.14 27.73
C LEU A 163 11.40 6.94 28.36
N ALA A 164 10.40 6.52 27.58
CA ALA A 164 9.05 6.22 28.08
C ALA A 164 9.09 5.17 29.21
N THR A 165 9.85 4.08 29.00
CA THR A 165 10.02 3.03 30.01
C THR A 165 10.65 3.55 31.31
N ILE A 166 11.65 4.43 31.23
CA ILE A 166 12.28 5.04 32.42
C ILE A 166 11.30 5.99 33.10
N GLU A 167 10.54 6.77 32.35
CA GLU A 167 9.57 7.70 32.88
C GLU A 167 8.48 6.99 33.69
N ASP A 168 8.00 5.84 33.22
CA ASP A 168 7.01 5.06 33.96
C ASP A 168 7.58 4.47 35.26
N LYS A 169 8.83 4.00 35.24
CA LYS A 169 9.54 3.55 36.46
C LYS A 169 9.74 4.69 37.46
N LEU A 170 10.09 5.88 36.98
CA LEU A 170 10.21 7.07 37.82
C LEU A 170 8.85 7.48 38.40
N LYS A 171 7.77 7.47 37.61
CA LYS A 171 6.41 7.74 38.12
C LYS A 171 6.03 6.76 39.23
N TYR A 172 6.31 5.47 39.05
CA TYR A 172 6.08 4.44 40.07
C TYR A 172 6.86 4.73 41.36
N LEU A 173 8.17 5.00 41.29
CA LEU A 173 8.97 5.30 42.48
C LEU A 173 8.53 6.59 43.18
N LYS A 174 8.10 7.60 42.41
CA LYS A 174 7.54 8.84 42.95
C LYS A 174 6.25 8.61 43.73
N TYR A 175 5.37 7.76 43.20
CA TYR A 175 4.11 7.40 43.86
C TYR A 175 4.33 6.77 45.24
N TYR A 176 5.39 5.97 45.40
CA TYR A 176 5.77 5.37 46.68
C TYR A 176 6.77 6.20 47.50
N HIS A 177 6.99 7.48 47.18
CA HIS A 177 7.90 8.39 47.89
C HIS A 177 9.36 7.88 47.99
N LYS A 178 9.85 7.18 46.95
CA LYS A 178 11.21 6.59 46.90
C LYS A 178 12.23 7.43 46.14
N GLU A 179 12.06 8.75 46.06
CA GLU A 179 12.94 9.63 45.27
C GLU A 179 14.38 9.74 45.82
N LYS A 180 14.61 9.36 47.07
CA LYS A 180 15.95 9.35 47.67
C LYS A 180 16.73 8.05 47.41
N ASP A 181 16.07 7.03 46.88
CA ASP A 181 16.65 5.71 46.64
C ASP A 181 17.77 5.78 45.59
N SER A 182 18.75 4.89 45.72
CA SER A 182 19.83 4.70 44.75
C SER A 182 19.30 4.46 43.33
N GLN A 183 18.20 3.71 43.22
CA GLN A 183 17.52 3.41 41.96
C GLN A 183 16.97 4.66 41.29
N TRP A 184 16.38 5.60 42.05
CA TRP A 184 15.89 6.86 41.50
C TRP A 184 17.02 7.68 40.87
N ARG A 185 18.14 7.81 41.57
CA ARG A 185 19.31 8.58 41.08
C ARG A 185 19.90 7.95 39.81
N LEU A 186 19.98 6.61 39.77
CA LEU A 186 20.47 5.88 38.60
C LEU A 186 19.53 6.07 37.40
N LEU A 187 18.22 5.91 37.59
CA LEU A 187 17.23 6.13 36.54
C LEU A 187 17.22 7.58 36.04
N LYS A 188 17.33 8.57 36.93
CA LYS A 188 17.47 9.98 36.53
C LYS A 188 18.76 10.27 35.76
N GLY A 189 19.88 9.65 36.16
CA GLY A 189 21.14 9.73 35.41
C GLY A 189 21.00 9.17 34.00
N ASN A 190 20.37 8.00 33.86
CA ASN A 190 20.12 7.37 32.56
C ASN A 190 19.13 8.16 31.70
N GLN A 191 18.06 8.71 32.31
CA GLN A 191 17.11 9.61 31.63
C GLN A 191 17.85 10.79 30.98
N LYS A 192 18.73 11.48 31.73
CA LYS A 192 19.52 12.60 31.20
C LYS A 192 20.42 12.18 30.03
N LYS A 193 21.09 11.02 30.14
CA LYS A 193 21.95 10.49 29.07
C LYS A 193 21.13 10.20 27.79
N LEU A 194 19.98 9.55 27.94
CA LEU A 194 19.09 9.23 26.81
C LEU A 194 18.46 10.48 26.20
N GLN A 195 18.07 11.47 27.01
CA GLN A 195 17.58 12.77 26.50
C GLN A 195 18.65 13.48 25.66
N LYS A 196 19.91 13.49 26.12
CA LYS A 196 21.02 14.04 25.33
C LYS A 196 21.20 13.28 24.02
N ARG A 197 21.20 11.94 24.05
CA ARG A 197 21.28 11.11 22.84
C ARG A 197 20.12 11.36 21.88
N PHE A 198 18.89 11.48 22.39
CA PHE A 198 17.69 11.79 21.62
C PHE A 198 17.86 13.13 20.90
N HIS A 199 18.27 14.18 21.62
CA HIS A 199 18.48 15.49 21.02
C HIS A 199 19.52 15.46 19.90
N THR A 200 20.68 14.83 20.12
CA THR A 200 21.70 14.65 19.09
C THR A 200 21.20 13.87 17.86
N LEU A 201 20.37 12.84 18.06
CA LEU A 201 19.78 12.10 16.95
C LEU A 201 18.77 12.94 16.16
N VAL A 202 17.96 13.75 16.83
CA VAL A 202 17.02 14.68 16.19
C VAL A 202 17.78 15.75 15.40
N GLU A 203 18.86 16.31 15.93
CA GLU A 203 19.73 17.25 15.21
C GLU A 203 20.32 16.61 13.95
N LYS A 204 20.85 15.39 14.06
CA LYS A 204 21.34 14.62 12.90
C LYS A 204 20.24 14.36 11.87
N GLN A 205 19.02 14.03 12.32
CA GLN A 205 17.88 13.84 11.43
C GLN A 205 17.51 15.14 10.72
N ASN A 206 17.49 16.27 11.41
CA ASN A 206 17.19 17.57 10.82
C ASN A 206 18.25 17.99 9.80
N ALA A 207 19.53 17.83 10.13
CA ALA A 207 20.63 18.10 9.20
C ALA A 207 20.55 17.19 7.96
N TRP A 208 20.26 15.90 8.15
CA TRP A 208 20.03 14.96 7.05
C TRP A 208 18.81 15.36 6.20
N LYS A 209 17.68 15.74 6.81
CA LYS A 209 16.49 16.22 6.08
C LYS A 209 16.82 17.44 5.22
N VAL A 210 17.52 18.43 5.77
CA VAL A 210 17.94 19.64 5.02
C VAL A 210 18.86 19.26 3.86
N LYS A 211 19.88 18.42 4.11
CA LYS A 211 20.78 17.88 3.08
C LYS A 211 19.96 17.25 1.94
N ILE A 212 19.05 16.34 2.26
CA ILE A 212 18.31 15.57 1.27
C ILE A 212 17.26 16.40 0.50
N LEU A 213 16.47 17.22 1.20
CA LEU A 213 15.40 18.03 0.60
C LEU A 213 15.92 19.26 -0.15
N SER A 214 17.18 19.65 0.03
CA SER A 214 17.83 20.71 -0.75
C SER A 214 18.08 20.33 -2.21
N ASN A 215 18.12 19.03 -2.53
CA ASN A 215 18.32 18.54 -3.88
C ASN A 215 16.96 18.47 -4.60
N LYS A 216 16.80 19.26 -5.66
CA LYS A 216 15.52 19.47 -6.34
C LYS A 216 15.68 19.42 -7.85
N ALA A 217 14.58 19.13 -8.54
CA ALA A 217 14.44 19.29 -9.97
C ALA A 217 13.24 20.17 -10.31
N VAL A 218 13.37 20.97 -11.36
CA VAL A 218 12.32 21.82 -11.92
C VAL A 218 11.73 21.11 -13.11
N PHE A 219 10.43 20.85 -13.03
CA PHE A 219 9.65 20.26 -14.11
C PHE A 219 8.63 21.26 -14.63
N GLU A 220 8.40 21.25 -15.94
CA GLU A 220 7.35 22.03 -16.59
C GLU A 220 6.18 21.12 -16.94
N GLU A 221 4.99 21.53 -16.53
CA GLU A 221 3.74 20.85 -16.84
C GLU A 221 3.21 21.26 -18.24
N ALA A 222 2.20 20.56 -18.76
CA ALA A 222 1.60 20.81 -20.07
C ALA A 222 1.15 22.27 -20.32
N SER A 223 0.71 23.00 -19.30
CA SER A 223 0.35 24.42 -19.38
C SER A 223 1.54 25.39 -19.38
N GLY A 224 2.78 24.89 -19.26
CA GLY A 224 3.99 25.70 -19.11
C GLY A 224 4.31 26.08 -17.67
N ARG A 225 3.48 25.68 -16.69
CA ARG A 225 3.74 25.95 -15.28
C ARG A 225 4.93 25.14 -14.79
N GLN A 226 5.90 25.80 -14.15
CA GLN A 226 7.05 25.14 -13.56
C GLN A 226 6.80 24.75 -12.10
N LYS A 227 7.32 23.58 -11.72
CA LYS A 227 7.23 23.03 -10.36
C LYS A 227 8.59 22.51 -9.92
N GLU A 228 9.04 22.98 -8.77
CA GLU A 228 10.16 22.39 -8.05
C GLU A 228 9.70 21.16 -7.26
N ILE A 229 10.39 20.04 -7.47
CA ILE A 229 10.13 18.77 -6.79
C ILE A 229 11.45 18.31 -6.14
N PRO A 230 11.48 18.08 -4.81
CA PRO A 230 12.63 17.46 -4.15
C PRO A 230 12.90 16.07 -4.72
N LEU A 231 14.16 15.76 -5.03
CA LEU A 231 14.53 14.46 -5.60
C LEU A 231 14.15 13.31 -4.68
N ALA A 232 14.21 13.54 -3.36
CA ALA A 232 13.81 12.58 -2.33
C ALA A 232 12.33 12.20 -2.34
N LYS A 233 11.47 13.03 -2.97
CA LYS A 233 10.02 12.80 -3.08
C LYS A 233 9.63 12.08 -4.37
N ILE A 234 10.59 11.79 -5.26
CA ILE A 234 10.38 11.08 -6.52
C ILE A 234 10.71 9.60 -6.28
N VAL A 235 9.70 8.75 -6.13
CA VAL A 235 9.86 7.30 -5.95
C VAL A 235 10.46 6.63 -7.18
N ARG A 236 10.04 7.10 -8.36
CA ARG A 236 10.47 6.57 -9.65
C ARG A 236 10.26 7.62 -10.73
N TYR A 237 11.08 7.58 -11.78
CA TYR A 237 10.82 8.33 -13.00
C TYR A 237 11.08 7.48 -14.25
N TYR A 238 10.38 7.77 -15.34
CA TYR A 238 10.59 7.14 -16.66
C TYR A 238 9.95 7.98 -17.78
N SER A 239 10.42 7.79 -19.02
CA SER A 239 9.89 8.47 -20.21
C SER A 239 9.16 7.45 -21.10
N PRO A 240 7.85 7.22 -20.91
CA PRO A 240 7.15 6.05 -21.48
C PRO A 240 7.06 6.04 -23.01
N ASN A 241 7.19 7.19 -23.66
CA ASN A 241 7.07 7.34 -25.10
C ASN A 241 8.32 6.86 -25.85
N VAL A 242 9.49 6.87 -25.20
CA VAL A 242 10.77 6.38 -25.78
C VAL A 242 11.17 5.00 -25.27
N LEU A 243 10.43 4.43 -24.30
CA LEU A 243 10.74 3.10 -23.78
C LEU A 243 10.52 2.02 -24.85
N SER A 244 11.55 1.22 -25.09
CA SER A 244 11.42 -0.04 -25.82
C SER A 244 10.45 -1.00 -25.11
N PHE A 245 9.89 -1.94 -25.87
CA PHE A 245 9.00 -2.97 -25.31
C PHE A 245 9.62 -3.70 -24.10
N TRP A 246 10.90 -4.11 -24.20
CA TRP A 246 11.59 -4.80 -23.11
C TRP A 246 11.79 -3.93 -21.87
N ASN A 247 12.04 -2.63 -22.06
CA ASN A 247 12.12 -1.70 -20.94
C ASN A 247 10.75 -1.49 -20.28
N LYS A 248 9.66 -1.46 -21.06
CA LYS A 248 8.29 -1.44 -20.52
C LYS A 248 7.98 -2.70 -19.70
N VAL A 249 8.38 -3.87 -20.19
CA VAL A 249 8.24 -5.14 -19.47
C VAL A 249 9.06 -5.15 -18.17
N SER A 250 10.31 -4.69 -18.20
CA SER A 250 11.14 -4.58 -16.99
C SER A 250 10.51 -3.64 -15.96
N LEU A 251 10.06 -2.47 -16.40
CA LEU A 251 9.36 -1.50 -15.57
C LEU A 251 8.08 -2.11 -14.97
N TYR A 252 7.28 -2.81 -15.77
CA TYR A 252 6.09 -3.52 -15.33
C TYR A 252 6.35 -4.46 -14.16
N PHE A 253 7.32 -5.36 -14.30
CA PHE A 253 7.69 -6.30 -13.24
C PHE A 253 8.26 -5.58 -12.00
N SER A 254 8.98 -4.47 -12.20
CA SER A 254 9.49 -3.69 -11.07
C SER A 254 8.38 -3.04 -10.24
N LYS A 255 7.26 -2.61 -10.87
CA LYS A 255 6.08 -2.11 -10.16
C LYS A 255 5.34 -3.23 -9.43
N TRP A 256 5.26 -4.42 -10.03
CA TRP A 256 4.72 -5.61 -9.36
C TRP A 256 5.52 -6.02 -8.14
N LYS A 257 6.86 -5.99 -8.25
CA LYS A 257 7.74 -6.25 -7.12
C LYS A 257 7.50 -5.23 -5.99
N GLU A 258 7.40 -3.95 -6.34
CA GLU A 258 7.09 -2.89 -5.38
C GLU A 258 5.74 -3.12 -4.69
N LEU A 259 4.69 -3.46 -5.44
CA LEU A 259 3.38 -3.80 -4.87
C LEU A 259 3.48 -4.92 -3.83
N LEU A 260 4.24 -5.98 -4.11
CA LEU A 260 4.26 -7.16 -3.26
C LEU A 260 5.22 -7.06 -2.07
N TRP A 261 6.32 -6.31 -2.18
CA TRP A 261 7.38 -6.26 -1.17
C TRP A 261 7.51 -4.94 -0.41
N GLU A 262 6.94 -3.85 -0.91
CA GLU A 262 7.10 -2.55 -0.28
C GLU A 262 5.95 -2.25 0.70
N ASN A 263 6.14 -1.22 1.53
CA ASN A 263 5.12 -0.73 2.45
C ASN A 263 4.10 0.16 1.73
N PRO A 264 2.87 0.27 2.25
CA PRO A 264 1.86 1.16 1.70
C PRO A 264 2.25 2.63 1.94
N ARG A 265 1.79 3.50 1.04
CA ARG A 265 1.96 4.95 1.06
C ARG A 265 0.62 5.62 0.80
N GLU A 266 0.52 6.92 1.08
CA GLU A 266 -0.69 7.74 0.84
C GLU A 266 -1.99 7.06 1.30
N SER A 267 -2.08 6.71 2.59
CA SER A 267 -3.28 6.05 3.16
C SER A 267 -3.71 4.76 2.44
N ASN A 268 -2.72 3.94 2.01
CA ASN A 268 -2.90 2.70 1.25
C ASN A 268 -3.43 2.90 -0.19
N THR A 269 -3.32 4.10 -0.76
CA THR A 269 -3.65 4.32 -2.18
C THR A 269 -2.48 4.05 -3.12
N GLU A 270 -1.24 4.08 -2.61
CA GLU A 270 -0.02 3.82 -3.37
C GLU A 270 0.95 2.93 -2.57
N GLY A 271 2.04 2.49 -3.22
CA GLY A 271 3.04 1.63 -2.61
C GLY A 271 2.64 0.15 -2.59
N GLY A 272 3.16 -0.58 -1.60
CA GLY A 272 2.98 -2.03 -1.52
C GLY A 272 2.03 -2.51 -0.43
N ILE A 273 1.68 -3.80 -0.52
CA ILE A 273 0.75 -4.51 0.36
C ILE A 273 1.46 -5.55 1.23
N TYR A 274 2.80 -5.50 1.31
CA TYR A 274 3.60 -6.49 2.04
C TYR A 274 3.16 -6.68 3.50
N PRO A 275 3.00 -5.62 4.33
CA PRO A 275 2.59 -5.79 5.72
C PRO A 275 1.21 -6.44 5.87
N ALA A 276 0.28 -6.17 4.95
CA ALA A 276 -1.06 -6.74 4.98
C ALA A 276 -1.05 -8.23 4.64
N ILE A 277 -0.28 -8.64 3.62
CA ILE A 277 -0.09 -10.06 3.27
C ILE A 277 0.58 -10.78 4.44
N PHE A 278 1.70 -10.25 4.93
CA PHE A 278 2.45 -10.85 6.03
C PHE A 278 1.60 -10.97 7.30
N GLY A 279 0.90 -9.91 7.69
CA GLY A 279 0.01 -9.91 8.85
C GLY A 279 -1.10 -10.96 8.73
N THR A 280 -1.73 -11.08 7.56
CA THR A 280 -2.78 -12.08 7.30
C THR A 280 -2.22 -13.50 7.39
N VAL A 281 -1.09 -13.77 6.74
CA VAL A 281 -0.43 -15.08 6.79
C VAL A 281 -0.01 -15.44 8.21
N MET A 282 0.61 -14.51 8.94
CA MET A 282 1.02 -14.72 10.32
C MET A 282 -0.17 -14.97 11.25
N LEU A 283 -1.27 -14.26 11.06
CA LEU A 283 -2.50 -14.47 11.83
C LEU A 283 -3.08 -15.86 11.60
N VAL A 284 -3.23 -16.27 10.33
CA VAL A 284 -3.74 -17.60 9.98
C VAL A 284 -2.78 -18.69 10.48
N PHE A 285 -1.47 -18.50 10.34
CA PHE A 285 -0.46 -19.43 10.80
C PHE A 285 -0.50 -19.60 12.32
N LEU A 286 -0.50 -18.50 13.08
CA LEU A 286 -0.54 -18.52 14.55
C LEU A 286 -1.85 -19.11 15.06
N MET A 287 -2.97 -18.72 14.45
CA MET A 287 -4.29 -19.29 14.77
C MET A 287 -4.29 -20.80 14.52
N SER A 288 -3.76 -21.26 13.40
CA SER A 288 -3.69 -22.68 13.06
C SER A 288 -2.76 -23.43 14.03
N LEU A 289 -1.58 -22.88 14.32
CA LEU A 289 -0.59 -23.47 15.22
C LEU A 289 -1.15 -23.70 16.64
N ILE A 290 -2.00 -22.79 17.13
CA ILE A 290 -2.59 -22.90 18.47
C ILE A 290 -3.89 -23.71 18.42
N SER A 291 -4.79 -23.39 17.49
CA SER A 291 -6.15 -23.96 17.47
C SER A 291 -6.16 -25.40 17.00
N PHE A 292 -5.27 -25.79 16.07
CA PHE A 292 -5.26 -27.15 15.53
C PHE A 292 -4.86 -28.18 16.60
N PRO A 293 -3.72 -28.05 17.31
CA PRO A 293 -3.37 -29.01 18.36
C PRO A 293 -4.41 -29.06 19.49
N LEU A 294 -4.89 -27.90 19.95
CA LEU A 294 -5.93 -27.84 20.98
C LEU A 294 -7.23 -28.51 20.52
N GLY A 295 -7.66 -28.25 19.29
CA GLY A 295 -8.84 -28.87 18.70
C GLY A 295 -8.72 -30.39 18.57
N VAL A 296 -7.56 -30.89 18.13
CA VAL A 296 -7.28 -32.33 18.03
C VAL A 296 -7.26 -32.98 19.41
N ILE A 297 -6.58 -32.39 20.39
CA ILE A 297 -6.53 -32.89 21.77
C ILE A 297 -7.94 -32.92 22.38
N ALA A 298 -8.71 -31.85 22.21
CA ALA A 298 -10.09 -31.78 22.69
C ALA A 298 -10.97 -32.86 22.03
N ALA A 299 -10.83 -33.07 20.72
CA ALA A 299 -11.57 -34.09 20.00
C ALA A 299 -11.22 -35.51 20.47
N ILE A 300 -9.94 -35.83 20.66
CA ILE A 300 -9.49 -37.13 21.18
C ILE A 300 -9.98 -37.33 22.62
N TYR A 301 -9.84 -36.31 23.48
CA TYR A 301 -10.30 -36.39 24.86
C TYR A 301 -11.81 -36.64 24.96
N LEU A 302 -12.61 -35.85 24.23
CA LEU A 302 -14.07 -35.98 24.24
C LEU A 302 -14.55 -37.32 23.68
N ARG A 303 -13.79 -37.93 22.76
CA ARG A 303 -14.16 -39.18 22.12
C ARG A 303 -13.71 -40.42 22.90
N GLU A 304 -12.48 -40.43 23.38
CA GLU A 304 -11.87 -41.65 23.95
C GLU A 304 -11.81 -41.67 25.48
N TYR A 305 -11.71 -40.51 26.13
CA TYR A 305 -11.43 -40.44 27.57
C TYR A 305 -12.59 -39.87 28.38
N ALA A 306 -13.40 -38.98 27.79
CA ALA A 306 -14.46 -38.30 28.51
C ALA A 306 -15.63 -39.25 28.81
N LYS A 307 -15.95 -39.41 30.10
CA LYS A 307 -17.13 -40.16 30.53
C LYS A 307 -18.39 -39.38 30.13
N GLN A 308 -19.37 -40.07 29.55
CA GLN A 308 -20.63 -39.44 29.16
C GLN A 308 -21.33 -38.83 30.38
N GLY A 309 -21.73 -37.57 30.24
CA GLY A 309 -22.33 -36.79 31.32
C GLY A 309 -22.77 -35.41 30.85
N ILE A 310 -23.32 -34.61 31.77
CA ILE A 310 -23.88 -33.28 31.48
C ILE A 310 -22.82 -32.35 30.86
N LEU A 311 -21.58 -32.38 31.38
CA LEU A 311 -20.49 -31.54 30.90
C LEU A 311 -20.13 -31.82 29.43
N VAL A 312 -19.96 -33.09 29.05
CA VAL A 312 -19.68 -33.48 27.65
C VAL A 312 -20.82 -33.06 26.72
N ARG A 313 -22.07 -33.21 27.16
CA ARG A 313 -23.26 -32.80 26.40
C ARG A 313 -23.31 -31.29 26.18
N ILE A 314 -22.99 -30.49 27.19
CA ILE A 314 -22.91 -29.03 27.08
C ILE A 314 -21.82 -28.62 26.10
N VAL A 315 -20.61 -29.20 26.20
CA VAL A 315 -19.50 -28.90 25.30
C VAL A 315 -19.86 -29.24 23.85
N GLN A 316 -20.45 -30.41 23.60
CA GLN A 316 -20.89 -30.80 22.25
C GLN A 316 -21.94 -29.84 21.67
N ILE A 317 -22.92 -29.42 22.48
CA ILE A 317 -23.91 -28.40 22.05
C ILE A 317 -23.21 -27.08 21.72
N ALA A 318 -22.28 -26.62 22.57
CA ALA A 318 -21.55 -25.39 22.35
C ALA A 318 -20.71 -25.43 21.05
N VAL A 319 -19.98 -26.53 20.81
CA VAL A 319 -19.19 -26.71 19.58
C VAL A 319 -20.08 -26.74 18.34
N ASN A 320 -21.19 -27.48 18.38
CA ASN A 320 -22.14 -27.54 17.26
C ASN A 320 -22.77 -26.17 16.97
N ASN A 321 -23.11 -25.40 18.01
CA ASN A 321 -23.62 -24.04 17.86
C ASN A 321 -22.53 -23.10 17.29
N LEU A 322 -21.30 -23.17 17.80
CA LEU A 322 -20.18 -22.37 17.29
C LEU A 322 -19.89 -22.65 15.82
N ALA A 323 -19.97 -23.92 15.39
CA ALA A 323 -19.79 -24.30 13.99
C ALA A 323 -20.96 -23.86 13.08
N GLY A 324 -22.16 -23.68 13.64
CA GLY A 324 -23.37 -23.28 12.90
C GLY A 324 -23.61 -21.76 12.83
N ILE A 325 -22.90 -20.95 13.62
CA ILE A 325 -23.06 -19.49 13.60
C ILE A 325 -22.45 -18.91 12.32
N PRO A 326 -23.17 -18.06 11.57
CA PRO A 326 -22.63 -17.37 10.40
C PRO A 326 -21.39 -16.52 10.75
N SER A 327 -20.36 -16.57 9.91
CA SER A 327 -19.10 -15.83 10.15
C SER A 327 -19.28 -14.32 10.34
N ILE A 328 -20.29 -13.72 9.69
CA ILE A 328 -20.62 -12.30 9.87
C ILE A 328 -20.99 -11.94 11.31
N VAL A 329 -21.64 -12.87 12.04
CA VAL A 329 -22.03 -12.65 13.43
C VAL A 329 -20.79 -12.59 14.32
N PHE A 330 -19.82 -13.48 14.11
CA PHE A 330 -18.53 -13.42 14.80
C PHE A 330 -17.78 -12.12 14.48
N GLY A 331 -17.81 -11.67 13.23
CA GLY A 331 -17.17 -10.42 12.81
C GLY A 331 -17.78 -9.18 13.49
N VAL A 332 -19.11 -9.05 13.49
CA VAL A 332 -19.81 -7.93 14.13
C VAL A 332 -19.66 -7.97 15.66
N PHE A 333 -19.70 -9.16 16.27
CA PHE A 333 -19.45 -9.32 17.69
C PHE A 333 -18.03 -8.88 18.06
N GLY A 334 -17.02 -9.27 17.27
CA GLY A 334 -15.64 -8.83 17.48
C GLY A 334 -15.48 -7.31 17.46
N LEU A 335 -16.08 -6.63 16.48
CA LEU A 335 -16.07 -5.16 16.38
C LEU A 335 -16.83 -4.44 17.51
N GLY A 336 -17.75 -5.11 18.18
CA GLY A 336 -18.49 -4.53 19.31
C GLY A 336 -17.75 -4.57 20.64
N PHE A 337 -16.77 -5.47 20.78
CA PHE A 337 -16.03 -5.70 22.03
C PHE A 337 -14.60 -5.14 22.01
N PHE A 338 -14.05 -4.87 20.82
CA PHE A 338 -12.70 -4.35 20.59
C PHE A 338 -12.77 -3.17 19.62
#